data_AF-A0A3M2H2E4-F1
#
_entry.id   AF-A0A3M2H2E4-F1
#
_cell.length_a   1.000
_cell.length_b   1.000
_cell.length_c   1.000
_cell.angle_alpha   90.00
_cell.angle_beta   90.00
_cell.angle_gamma   90.00
#
_symmetry.space_group_name_H-M   'P 1'
#
loop_
_entity.id
_entity.type
_entity.pdbx_description
1 polymer ?
#
loop_
_entity_poly.entity_id
_entity_poly.type
_entity_poly.pdbx_seq_one_letter_code
_entity_poly.pdbx_strand_id
1 'polypeptide(L)' 'MKDLIKEIERLSLDPFHAEGLLRKLEELSQHVDMENREHLIMLYELIQGLKPRLEENYSICFGWMEEAFRKGFSKQV' A
#
# COMPACT_ATOMS: atom_id res chain seq x y z
N MET A 1 13.18 -8.44 9.03
CA MET A 1 11.99 -7.59 9.28
C MET A 1 12.24 -6.12 8.95
N LYS A 2 13.25 -5.44 9.53
CA LYS A 2 13.51 -4.00 9.27
C LYS A 2 13.64 -3.65 7.78
N ASP A 3 14.36 -4.45 7.00
CA ASP A 3 14.50 -4.21 5.56
C ASP A 3 13.20 -4.45 4.78
N LEU A 4 12.42 -5.47 5.19
CA LEU A 4 11.11 -5.75 4.61
C LEU A 4 10.12 -4.62 4.86
N ILE A 5 10.13 -4.02 6.06
CA ILE A 5 9.33 -2.84 6.38
C ILE A 5 9.70 -1.65 5.49
N LYS A 6 10.99 -1.37 5.31
CA LYS A 6 11.44 -0.29 4.40
C LYS A 6 10.98 -0.52 2.96
N GLU A 7 10.98 -1.77 2.51
CA GLU A 7 10.50 -2.12 1.18
C GLU A 7 8.98 -1.89 1.05
N ILE A 8 8.20 -2.29 2.05
CA ILE A 8 6.75 -2.03 2.13
C ILE A 8 6.47 -0.53 2.11
N GLU A 9 7.19 0.27 2.90
CA GLU A 9 7.07 1.72 2.92
C GLU A 9 7.36 2.32 1.55
N ARG A 10 8.43 1.88 0.88
CA ARG A 10 8.76 2.34 -0.48
C ARG A 10 7.66 2.01 -1.47
N LEU A 11 7.14 0.78 -1.44
CA LEU A 11 6.08 0.34 -2.36
C LEU A 11 4.76 1.05 -2.08
N SER A 12 4.50 1.42 -0.83
CA SER A 12 3.29 2.18 -0.45
C SER A 12 3.23 3.59 -1.03
N LEU A 13 4.33 4.11 -1.59
CA LEU A 13 4.37 5.40 -2.29
C LEU A 13 3.86 5.32 -3.73
N ASP A 14 3.74 4.11 -4.29
CA ASP A 14 3.28 3.90 -5.66
C ASP A 14 1.84 3.36 -5.65
N PRO A 15 0.84 4.20 -5.99
CA PRO A 15 -0.55 3.79 -5.99
C PRO A 15 -0.88 2.75 -7.08
N PHE A 16 -0.03 2.60 -8.11
CA PHE A 16 -0.25 1.69 -9.23
C PHE A 16 0.45 0.34 -9.07
N HIS A 17 1.18 0.12 -7.96
CA HIS A 17 1.90 -1.13 -7.71
C HIS A 17 1.36 -1.93 -6.52
N ALA A 18 0.02 -1.99 -6.39
CA ALA A 18 -0.67 -2.65 -5.28
C ALA A 18 -0.30 -4.13 -5.10
N GLU A 19 -0.08 -4.87 -6.19
CA GLU A 19 0.26 -6.30 -6.14
C GLU A 19 1.63 -6.57 -5.53
N GLY A 20 2.61 -5.68 -5.76
CA GLY A 20 3.93 -5.80 -5.15
C GLY A 20 3.87 -5.50 -3.66
N LEU A 21 3.09 -4.48 -3.28
CA LEU A 21 2.86 -4.14 -1.88
C LEU A 21 2.16 -5.29 -1.13
N LEU A 22 1.12 -5.90 -1.72
CA LEU A 22 0.41 -7.03 -1.13
C LEU A 22 1.35 -8.22 -0.88
N ARG A 23 2.16 -8.61 -1.86
CA ARG A 23 3.13 -9.70 -1.71
C ARG A 23 4.09 -9.48 -0.54
N LYS A 24 4.54 -8.23 -0.33
CA LYS A 24 5.45 -7.89 0.77
C LYS A 24 4.75 -7.86 2.13
N LEU A 25 3.48 -7.47 2.19
CA LEU A 25 2.65 -7.58 3.39
C LEU A 25 2.40 -9.05 3.78
N GLU A 26 2.14 -9.92 2.80
CA GLU A 26 2.03 -11.37 3.03
C GLU A 26 3.34 -11.96 3.54
N GLU A 27 4.48 -11.60 2.92
CA GLU A 27 5.82 -11.98 3.39
C GLU A 27 6.05 -11.53 4.85
N LEU A 28 5.65 -10.30 5.19
CA LEU A 28 5.79 -9.77 6.55
C LEU A 28 4.98 -10.60 7.55
N SER A 29 3.75 -10.99 7.21
CA SER A 29 2.87 -11.77 8.09
C SER A 29 3.48 -13.11 8.51
N GLN A 30 4.33 -13.71 7.66
CA GLN A 30 5.03 -14.95 7.94
C GLN A 30 6.24 -14.78 8.86
N HIS A 31 6.78 -13.55 8.97
CA HIS A 31 7.98 -13.24 9.75
C HIS A 31 7.67 -12.55 11.08
N VAL A 32 6.42 -12.14 11.31
CA VAL A 32 6.00 -11.55 12.57
C VAL A 32 5.93 -12.64 13.64
N ASP A 33 6.66 -12.39 14.72
CA ASP A 33 6.56 -13.18 15.94
C ASP A 33 5.63 -12.41 16.90
N MET A 34 4.47 -12.99 17.18
CA MET A 34 3.43 -12.38 18.00
C MET A 34 3.77 -12.37 19.49
N GLU A 35 4.76 -13.15 19.92
CA GLU A 35 5.25 -13.15 21.31
C GLU A 35 6.40 -12.13 21.50
N ASN A 36 6.98 -11.65 20.40
CA ASN A 36 8.06 -10.67 20.43
C ASN A 36 7.51 -9.22 20.44
N ARG A 37 7.70 -8.55 21.58
CA ARG A 37 7.28 -7.15 21.77
C ARG A 37 7.91 -6.17 20.76
N GLU A 38 9.16 -6.34 20.35
CA GLU A 38 9.80 -5.46 19.34
C GLU A 38 9.09 -5.60 18.00
N HIS A 39 8.77 -6.84 17.59
CA HIS A 39 8.02 -7.11 16.36
C HIS A 39 6.63 -6.48 16.39
N LEU A 40 5.92 -6.57 17.52
CA LEU A 40 4.60 -5.94 17.69
C LEU A 40 4.65 -4.41 17.62
N ILE A 41 5.67 -3.78 18.21
CA ILE A 41 5.87 -2.33 18.13
C ILE A 41 6.13 -1.91 16.68
N MET A 42 7.06 -2.59 16.00
CA MET A 42 7.38 -2.29 14.60
C MET A 42 6.16 -2.48 13.68
N LEU A 43 5.35 -3.51 13.91
CA LEU A 43 4.12 -3.74 13.16
C LEU A 43 3.10 -2.63 13.40
N TYR A 44 2.93 -2.20 14.66
CA TYR A 44 2.02 -1.12 15.01
C TYR A 44 2.42 0.20 14.32
N GLU A 45 3.70 0.58 14.39
CA GLU A 45 4.23 1.78 13.72
C GLU A 45 4.02 1.74 12.21
N LEU A 46 4.30 0.59 11.58
CA LEU A 46 4.05 0.38 10.16
C LEU A 46 2.57 0.58 9.82
N ILE A 47 1.65 -0.07 10.55
CA ILE A 47 0.20 0.01 10.25
C ILE A 47 -0.31 1.45 10.39
N GLN A 48 0.12 2.18 11.43
CA GLN A 48 -0.23 3.59 11.61
C GLN A 48 0.22 4.45 10.43
N GLY A 49 1.42 4.22 9.89
CA GLY A 49 1.92 4.92 8.73
C GLY A 49 1.29 4.48 7.39
N LEU A 50 0.93 3.20 7.27
CA LEU A 50 0.49 2.61 6.02
C LEU A 50 -0.98 2.92 5.70
N LYS A 51 -1.85 2.90 6.71
CA LYS A 51 -3.29 3.15 6.53
C LYS A 51 -3.60 4.45 5.76
N PRO A 52 -3.13 5.64 6.18
CA PRO A 52 -3.44 6.88 5.48
C PRO A 52 -2.88 6.89 4.05
N ARG A 53 -1.71 6.26 3.82
CA ARG A 53 -1.13 6.14 2.47
C ARG A 53 -1.98 5.29 1.54
N LEU A 54 -2.53 4.19 2.03
CA LEU A 54 -3.41 3.32 1.25
C LEU A 54 -4.72 4.02 0.89
N GLU A 55 -5.29 4.80 1.82
CA GLU A 55 -6.47 5.62 1.58
C GLU A 55 -6.19 6.67 0.49
N GLU A 56 -5.06 7.38 0.57
CA GLU A 56 -4.61 8.33 -0.44
C GLU A 56 -4.39 7.68 -1.81
N ASN A 57 -3.69 6.54 -1.84
CA ASN A 57 -3.45 5.78 -3.07
C ASN A 57 -4.75 5.34 -3.74
N TYR A 58 -5.73 4.88 -2.94
CA TYR A 58 -7.05 4.54 -3.46
C TYR A 58 -7.74 5.75 -4.08
N SER A 59 -7.74 6.90 -3.39
CA SER A 59 -8.29 8.15 -3.93
C SER A 59 -7.61 8.59 -5.22
N ILE A 60 -6.28 8.48 -5.32
CA ILE A 60 -5.52 8.80 -6.53
C ILE A 60 -5.96 7.87 -7.68
N CYS A 61 -5.89 6.55 -7.48
CA CYS A 61 -6.26 5.58 -8.51
C CYS A 61 -7.71 5.76 -8.97
N PHE A 62 -8.64 5.97 -8.03
CA PHE A 62 -10.03 6.21 -8.34
C PHE A 62 -10.23 7.50 -9.15
N GLY A 63 -9.58 8.60 -8.76
CA GLY A 63 -9.62 9.86 -9.50
C GLY A 63 -9.07 9.73 -10.92
N TRP A 64 -7.99 8.95 -11.10
CA TRP A 64 -7.47 8.63 -12.44
C TRP A 64 -8.48 7.83 -13.28
N MET A 65 -9.19 6.85 -12.69
CA MET A 65 -10.27 6.15 -13.38
C MET A 65 -11.39 7.10 -13.79
N GLU A 66 -11.90 7.92 -12.87
CA GLU A 66 -12.96 8.89 -13.19
C GLU A 66 -12.57 9.83 -14.33
N GLU A 67 -11.33 10.30 -14.34
CA GLU A 67 -10.81 11.16 -15.40
C GLU A 67 -10.69 10.41 -16.74
N ALA A 68 -10.25 9.14 -16.71
CA ALA A 68 -10.22 8.28 -17.89
C ALA A 68 -11.63 8.04 -18.45
N PHE A 69 -12.63 7.81 -17.58
CA PHE A 69 -14.04 7.70 -17.99
C PHE A 69 -14.55 9.01 -18.60
N ARG A 70 -14.28 10.16 -17.98
CA ARG A 70 -14.71 11.48 -18.44
C ARG A 70 -14.12 11.87 -19.80
N LYS A 71 -12.83 11.60 -19.99
CA LYS A 71 -12.09 11.90 -21.24
C LYS A 71 -12.26 10.82 -22.31
N GLY A 72 -12.57 9.58 -21.93
CA GLY A 72 -12.72 8.43 -22.82
C GLY A 72 -14.08 8.34 -23.50
N PHE A 73 -15.17 8.76 -22.82
CA PHE A 73 -16.53 8.74 -23.40
C PHE A 73 -16.91 10.00 -24.18
N SER A 74 -16.09 11.05 -24.14
CA SER A 74 -16.29 12.28 -24.91
C SER A 74 -15.59 12.26 -26.29
N LYS A 75 -14.91 11.17 -26.63
CA LYS A 75 -14.38 10.89 -27.98
C LYS A 75 -14.91 9.55 -28.49
N GLN A 76 -16.23 9.40 -28.55
CA GLN A 76 -16.83 8.54 -29.56
C GLN A 76 -17.68 9.44 -30.48
N VAL A 77 -17.12 9.64 -31.67
CA VAL A 77 -17.75 10.12 -32.90
C VAL A 77 -18.71 9.04 -33.40
#